data_AF-A0A2J5PF72-F1
#
_entry.id   AF-A0A2J5PF72-F1
#
_cell.length_a   1.000
_cell.length_b   1.000
_cell.length_c   1.000
_cell.angle_alpha   90.00
_cell.angle_beta   90.00
_cell.angle_gamma   90.00
#
_symmetry.space_group_name_H-M   'P 1'
#
loop_
_entity.id
_entity.type
_entity.pdbx_description
1 polymer ?
#
loop_
_entity_poly.entity_id
_entity_poly.type
_entity_poly.pdbx_seq_one_letter_code
_entity_poly.pdbx_strand_id
1 'polypeptide(L)'
;LSAGLSPKETYQELLDLQSSRVPFDVVTGKRLYTNMLIRALEVTTDRTSENVLSAVLTLREVIVTSTTTTQVAAKADMKLGADTSAVQNSGVKTPIPKNESLLSRLAGFASGG
;
A
#
# COMPACT_ATOMS: atom_id res chain seq x y z
N LEU A 1 1.17 -48.98 6.39
CA LEU A 1 0.43 -48.20 7.40
C LEU A 1 1.47 -47.35 8.13
N SER A 2 1.65 -46.10 7.75
CA SER A 2 2.52 -45.21 8.53
C SER A 2 1.83 -45.03 9.87
N ALA A 3 2.38 -45.63 10.94
CA ALA A 3 2.08 -45.12 12.26
C ALA A 3 2.33 -43.61 12.19
N GLY A 4 1.39 -42.79 12.64
CA GLY A 4 1.55 -41.34 12.62
C GLY A 4 2.88 -40.94 13.25
N LEU A 5 3.35 -39.74 12.91
CA LEU A 5 4.57 -39.16 13.48
C LEU A 5 4.64 -39.40 14.99
N SER A 6 5.80 -39.82 15.47
CA SER A 6 6.01 -39.96 16.92
C SER A 6 5.82 -38.60 17.60
N PRO A 7 5.47 -38.56 18.89
CA PRO A 7 5.34 -37.32 19.64
C PRO A 7 6.60 -36.44 19.56
N LYS A 8 7.79 -37.09 19.51
CA LYS A 8 9.08 -36.42 19.37
C LYS A 8 9.27 -35.80 17.99
N GLU A 9 8.93 -36.51 16.92
CA GLU A 9 9.01 -35.98 15.56
C GLU A 9 8.04 -34.82 15.36
N THR A 10 6.81 -34.96 15.85
CA THR A 10 5.79 -33.89 15.79
C THR A 10 6.27 -32.64 16.53
N TYR A 11 6.87 -32.81 17.72
CA TYR A 11 7.44 -31.69 18.46
C TYR A 11 8.60 -31.03 17.70
N GLN A 12 9.45 -31.82 17.05
CA GLN A 12 10.55 -31.29 16.24
C GLN A 12 10.03 -30.48 15.05
N GLU A 13 9.00 -30.96 14.34
CA GLU A 13 8.38 -30.20 13.25
C GLU A 13 7.81 -28.86 13.72
N LEU A 14 7.21 -28.81 14.91
CA LEU A 14 6.71 -27.56 15.49
C LEU A 14 7.85 -26.57 15.81
N LEU A 15 9.00 -27.07 16.29
CA LEU A 15 10.19 -26.26 16.50
C LEU A 15 10.78 -25.77 15.17
N ASP A 16 10.80 -26.62 14.15
CA ASP A 16 11.29 -26.29 12.82
C ASP A 16 10.41 -25.20 12.18
N LEU A 17 9.08 -25.32 12.30
CA LEU A 17 8.13 -24.29 11.88
C LEU A 17 8.36 -22.97 12.62
N GLN A 18 8.59 -23.00 13.94
CA GLN A 18 8.93 -21.80 14.71
C GLN A 18 10.24 -21.16 14.22
N SER A 19 11.24 -21.97 13.88
CA SER A 19 12.54 -21.50 13.39
C SER A 19 12.48 -20.92 11.97
N SER A 20 11.64 -21.50 11.11
CA SER A 20 11.50 -21.12 9.70
C SER A 20 10.98 -19.69 9.51
N ARG A 21 10.19 -19.20 10.48
CA ARG A 21 9.48 -17.91 10.43
C ARG A 21 8.68 -17.67 9.15
N VAL A 22 8.19 -18.74 8.52
CA VAL A 22 7.31 -18.66 7.36
C VAL A 22 5.86 -18.56 7.85
N PRO A 23 5.11 -17.49 7.49
CA PRO A 23 3.71 -17.37 7.87
C PRO A 23 2.87 -18.47 7.23
N PHE A 24 1.94 -19.05 8.00
CA PHE A 24 1.05 -20.11 7.54
C PHE A 24 -0.39 -19.88 7.99
N ASP A 25 -1.32 -20.58 7.33
CA ASP A 25 -2.74 -20.49 7.64
C ASP A 25 -3.12 -21.53 8.70
N VAL A 26 -3.89 -21.11 9.69
CA VAL A 26 -4.37 -21.95 10.80
C VAL A 26 -5.86 -22.15 10.65
N VAL A 27 -6.25 -23.40 10.40
CA VAL A 27 -7.67 -23.80 10.36
C VAL A 27 -8.07 -24.33 11.73
N THR A 28 -9.01 -23.66 12.36
CA THR A 28 -9.67 -24.12 13.58
C THR A 28 -11.11 -24.56 13.26
N GLY A 29 -11.78 -25.25 14.19
CA GLY A 29 -13.14 -25.74 13.97
C GLY A 29 -14.19 -24.65 13.69
N LYS A 30 -13.93 -23.37 14.03
CA LYS A 30 -14.88 -22.26 13.80
C LYS A 30 -14.36 -21.17 12.87
N ARG A 31 -13.05 -21.02 12.70
CA ARG A 31 -12.43 -19.90 12.00
C ARG A 31 -11.16 -20.33 11.28
N LEU A 32 -10.89 -19.69 10.16
CA LEU A 32 -9.62 -19.75 9.44
C LEU A 32 -8.86 -18.46 9.75
N TYR A 33 -7.62 -18.59 10.21
CA TYR A 33 -6.69 -17.47 10.42
C TYR A 33 -5.59 -17.54 9.37
N THR A 34 -5.32 -16.44 8.67
CA THR A 34 -4.25 -16.38 7.67
C THR A 34 -3.03 -15.66 8.22
N ASN A 35 -1.86 -15.89 7.61
CA ASN A 35 -0.60 -15.20 7.95
C ASN A 35 -0.21 -15.31 9.44
N MET A 36 -0.35 -16.50 10.02
CA MET A 36 -0.03 -16.74 11.42
C MET A 36 1.41 -17.25 11.58
N LEU A 37 2.07 -16.85 12.68
CA LEU A 37 3.37 -17.37 13.12
C LEU A 37 3.32 -17.86 14.57
N ILE A 38 4.08 -18.90 14.89
CA ILE A 38 4.24 -19.40 16.26
C ILE A 38 5.12 -18.43 17.05
N ARG A 39 4.57 -17.87 18.13
CA ARG A 39 5.28 -16.99 19.07
C ARG A 39 5.92 -17.80 20.19
N ALA A 40 5.14 -18.65 20.84
CA ALA A 40 5.61 -19.51 21.92
C ALA A 40 4.96 -20.89 21.82
N LEU A 41 5.71 -21.88 22.26
CA LEU A 41 5.30 -23.27 22.35
C LEU A 41 5.61 -23.72 23.78
N GLU A 42 4.57 -24.07 24.51
CA GLU A 42 4.67 -24.54 25.89
C GLU A 42 4.28 -26.02 25.95
N VAL A 43 5.21 -26.88 26.34
CA VAL A 43 4.95 -28.32 26.51
C VAL A 43 4.72 -28.62 27.98
N THR A 44 3.63 -29.32 28.29
CA THR A 44 3.34 -29.82 29.63
C THR A 44 3.45 -31.34 29.63
N THR A 45 4.37 -31.88 30.44
CA THR A 45 4.51 -33.33 30.63
C THR A 45 4.12 -33.69 32.06
N ASP A 46 3.21 -34.66 32.21
CA ASP A 46 2.86 -35.28 33.48
C ASP A 46 3.23 -36.77 33.44
N ARG A 47 3.36 -37.39 34.62
CA ARG A 47 3.74 -38.81 34.78
C ARG A 47 2.78 -39.76 34.07
N THR A 48 1.52 -39.37 33.90
CA THR A 48 0.53 -40.16 33.16
C THR A 48 0.48 -39.85 31.67
N SER A 49 1.18 -38.80 31.21
CA SER A 49 1.15 -38.32 29.81
C SER A 49 2.52 -38.36 29.14
N GLU A 50 3.47 -39.15 29.65
CA GLU A 50 4.85 -39.22 29.14
C GLU A 50 4.93 -39.55 27.63
N ASN A 51 4.03 -40.40 27.15
CA ASN A 51 3.99 -40.83 25.75
C ASN A 51 3.06 -39.97 24.87
N VAL A 52 2.55 -38.85 25.38
CA VAL A 52 1.63 -37.97 24.67
C VAL A 52 2.19 -36.55 24.68
N LEU A 53 2.25 -35.92 23.51
CA LEU A 53 2.61 -34.52 23.41
C LEU A 53 1.38 -33.66 23.76
N SER A 54 1.41 -33.02 24.94
CA SER A 54 0.45 -31.97 25.30
C SER A 54 1.15 -30.62 25.23
N ALA A 55 0.76 -29.79 24.27
CA ALA A 55 1.38 -28.49 24.03
C ALA A 55 0.35 -27.39 23.80
N VAL A 56 0.65 -26.20 24.31
CA VAL A 56 -0.09 -24.97 24.06
C VAL A 56 0.74 -24.08 23.14
N LEU A 57 0.16 -23.74 21.99
CA LEU A 57 0.79 -22.89 20.98
C LEU A 57 0.16 -21.51 21.01
N THR A 58 0.98 -20.47 21.19
CA THR A 58 0.54 -19.09 21.00
C THR A 58 0.96 -18.63 19.61
N LEU A 59 -0.02 -18.19 18.82
CA LEU A 59 0.18 -17.76 17.44
C LEU A 59 -0.11 -16.26 17.33
N ARG A 60 0.57 -15.57 16.41
CA ARG A 60 0.33 -14.16 16.11
C ARG A 60 0.25 -13.94 14.61
N GLU A 61 -0.71 -13.12 14.20
CA GLU A 61 -0.84 -12.64 12.82
C GLU A 61 0.29 -11.65 12.47
N VAL A 62 0.89 -11.83 11.29
CA VAL A 62 1.87 -10.91 10.71
C VAL A 62 1.21 -10.12 9.59
N ILE A 63 1.13 -8.81 9.78
CA ILE A 63 0.63 -7.88 8.76
C ILE A 63 1.79 -7.53 7.84
N VAL A 64 1.81 -8.13 6.64
CA VAL A 64 2.81 -7.84 5.61
C VAL A 64 2.30 -6.71 4.72
N THR A 65 2.83 -5.50 4.90
CA THR A 65 2.49 -4.35 4.05
C THR A 65 3.53 -4.21 2.92
N SER A 66 3.08 -4.28 1.67
CA SER A 66 3.92 -3.95 0.51
C SER A 66 3.91 -2.45 0.29
N THR A 67 5.05 -1.78 0.48
CA THR A 67 5.22 -0.38 0.11
C THR A 67 5.79 -0.30 -1.30
N THR A 68 4.94 0.03 -2.27
CA THR A 68 5.42 0.42 -3.60
C THR A 68 6.10 1.78 -3.46
N THR A 69 7.43 1.80 -3.40
CA THR A 69 8.19 3.05 -3.57
C THR A 69 8.02 3.46 -5.03
N THR A 70 7.08 4.36 -5.30
CA THR A 70 7.08 5.10 -6.55
C THR A 70 8.40 5.86 -6.59
N GLN A 71 9.39 5.35 -7.35
CA GLN A 71 10.56 6.13 -7.68
C GLN A 71 10.06 7.30 -8.52
N VAL A 72 9.84 8.43 -7.84
CA VAL A 72 9.74 9.72 -8.52
C VAL A 72 11.03 9.85 -9.31
N ALA A 73 10.91 9.88 -10.64
CA ALA A 73 12.05 10.03 -11.53
C ALA A 73 12.96 11.13 -10.99
N ALA A 74 14.27 10.86 -10.91
CA ALA A 74 15.24 11.86 -10.50
C ALA A 74 15.00 13.12 -11.33
N LYS A 75 14.65 14.22 -10.64
CA LYS A 75 14.40 15.54 -11.23
C LYS A 75 15.70 16.20 -11.70
N ALA A 76 16.59 15.44 -12.35
CA ALA A 76 17.85 15.92 -12.89
C ALA A 76 17.68 16.41 -14.34
N ASP A 77 16.73 15.85 -15.10
CA ASP A 77 16.52 16.18 -16.52
C ASP A 77 15.24 16.99 -16.79
N MET A 78 14.78 17.79 -15.83
CA MET A 78 13.80 18.86 -16.11
C MET A 78 14.53 20.12 -16.58
N LYS A 79 15.22 20.02 -17.74
CA LYS A 79 15.90 21.15 -18.39
C LYS A 79 14.94 22.09 -19.14
N LEU A 80 13.67 21.71 -19.32
CA LEU A 80 12.68 22.55 -20.00
C LEU A 80 11.49 22.84 -19.09
N GLY A 81 11.65 23.86 -18.24
CA GLY A 81 10.55 24.47 -17.52
C GLY A 81 9.75 25.36 -18.48
N ALA A 82 8.61 24.86 -18.96
CA ALA A 82 7.44 25.64 -19.35
C ALA A 82 6.37 24.68 -19.90
N ASP A 83 5.44 24.31 -19.04
CA ASP A 83 4.02 24.16 -19.37
C ASP A 83 3.67 23.47 -20.69
N THR A 84 3.81 22.14 -20.69
CA THR A 84 2.96 21.29 -21.54
C THR A 84 1.53 21.34 -21.00
N SER A 85 0.77 22.36 -21.40
CA SER A 85 -0.69 22.28 -21.42
C SER A 85 -1.15 22.18 -22.87
N ALA A 86 -1.57 20.99 -23.27
CA ALA A 86 -2.21 20.78 -24.55
C ALA A 86 -3.67 21.30 -24.48
N VAL A 87 -3.96 22.44 -25.12
CA VAL A 87 -5.30 22.73 -25.62
C VAL A 87 -5.20 23.24 -27.06
N GLN A 88 -5.54 22.34 -27.99
CA GLN A 88 -5.97 22.68 -29.33
C GLN A 88 -7.26 23.51 -29.26
N ASN A 89 -7.26 24.74 -29.78
CA ASN A 89 -8.29 25.25 -30.70
C ASN A 89 -7.86 26.62 -31.28
N SER A 90 -7.39 26.63 -32.53
CA SER A 90 -7.21 27.83 -33.33
C SER A 90 -8.57 28.39 -33.77
N GLY A 91 -9.19 29.23 -32.92
CA GLY A 91 -10.51 29.84 -33.13
C GLY A 91 -10.54 31.36 -32.90
N VAL A 92 -10.11 32.10 -33.92
CA VAL A 92 -10.38 33.50 -34.32
C VAL A 92 -10.65 34.66 -33.31
N LYS A 93 -10.02 35.80 -33.65
CA LYS A 93 -10.41 37.23 -33.49
C LYS A 93 -9.72 38.02 -32.36
N THR A 94 -8.68 38.75 -32.77
CA THR A 94 -8.10 39.92 -32.10
C THR A 94 -9.18 40.93 -31.69
N PRO A 95 -9.22 41.43 -30.44
CA PRO A 95 -9.98 42.64 -30.14
C PRO A 95 -9.23 43.84 -30.73
N ILE A 96 -9.71 44.31 -31.88
CA ILE A 96 -9.41 45.66 -32.36
C ILE A 96 -10.03 46.65 -31.36
N PRO A 97 -9.25 47.52 -30.70
CA PRO A 97 -9.84 48.53 -29.83
C PRO A 97 -10.70 49.50 -30.66
N LYS A 98 -11.92 49.68 -30.16
CA LYS A 98 -13.05 50.50 -30.61
C LYS A 98 -12.67 51.78 -31.40
N ASN A 99 -13.37 51.94 -32.53
CA ASN A 99 -13.46 53.18 -33.30
C ASN A 99 -14.05 54.31 -32.44
N GLU A 100 -13.21 55.24 -31.97
CA GLU A 100 -13.70 56.48 -31.36
C GLU A 100 -14.22 57.41 -32.46
N SER A 101 -15.54 57.57 -32.48
CA SER A 101 -16.24 58.40 -33.45
C SER A 101 -15.93 59.87 -33.25
N LEU A 102 -15.78 60.60 -34.36
CA LEU A 102 -15.44 62.04 -34.43
C LEU A 102 -16.33 62.96 -33.56
N LEU A 103 -17.50 62.49 -33.14
CA LEU A 103 -18.40 63.17 -32.22
C LEU A 103 -17.86 63.23 -30.78
N SER A 104 -17.07 62.25 -30.31
CA SER A 104 -16.42 62.33 -28.99
C SER A 104 -15.29 63.36 -28.96
N ARG A 105 -14.58 63.53 -30.09
CA ARG A 105 -13.55 64.57 -30.25
C ARG A 105 -14.15 65.97 -30.36
N LEU A 106 -15.33 66.11 -30.98
CA LEU A 106 -16.03 67.41 -31.08
C LEU A 106 -16.76 67.78 -29.77
N ALA A 107 -17.34 66.81 -29.06
CA ALA A 107 -17.94 67.04 -27.73
C ALA A 107 -16.89 67.43 -26.68
N GLY A 108 -15.66 66.93 -26.80
CA GLY A 108 -14.52 67.36 -25.97
C GLY A 108 -14.07 68.81 -26.24
N PHE A 109 -14.35 69.36 -27.43
CA PHE A 109 -14.02 70.74 -27.78
C PHE A 109 -15.11 71.74 -27.36
N ALA A 110 -16.38 71.32 -27.31
CA ALA A 110 -17.50 72.19 -26.91
C ALA A 110 -17.83 72.17 -25.40
N SER A 111 -17.19 71.29 -24.61
CA SER A 111 -17.41 71.18 -23.16
C SER A 111 -16.25 71.69 -22.29
N GLY A 112 -15.28 72.40 -22.90
CA GLY A 112 -14.17 73.02 -22.18
C GLY A 112 -13.76 74.36 -22.79
N GLY A 113 -14.48 75.43 -22.46
CA GLY A 113 -14.10 76.82 -22.73
C GLY A 113 -14.87 77.50 -23.84
#